data_AF-I1A5P2-F1
#
_entry.id   AF-I1A5P2-F1
#
_cell.length_a   1.000
_cell.length_b   1.000
_cell.length_c   1.000
_cell.angle_alpha   90.00
_cell.angle_beta   90.00
_cell.angle_gamma   90.00
#
_symmetry.space_group_name_H-M   'P 1'
#
loop_
_entity.id
_entity.type
_entity.pdbx_description
1 polymer ?
#
loop_
_entity_poly.entity_id
_entity_poly.type
_entity_poly.pdbx_seq_one_letter_code
_entity_poly.pdbx_strand_id
1 'polypeptide(L)'
;MKNKLKKVYLSALLTLPISVFSCANYSNQATLNSIISNVDSVTSPSSDNKKKSHETIINTILLNAFRSDRTKIVEYTKTQTENYEKLMNEFKLISEGFFKSQNKKEFAISQQEFFKKNWYFILNNLDKFQFNFIEFVTSDLSKNYSTSEEYQQKMRIKESNNKYNPFEFENTYLENIREGAESAELGDALVYYIRKNKMIFRILINNLRAEGANPEVFLRPINWNFGESTANTISPLLVSNVVHQLFIHNYPKGREEFENEMVKKQKYGSPSFVFPTVK
;
A
#
# COMPACT_ATOMS: atom_id res chain seq x y z
N MET A 1 -13.21 50.03 -79.45
CA MET A 1 -14.00 50.65 -78.36
C MET A 1 -14.39 49.59 -77.34
N LYS A 2 -14.04 49.83 -76.08
CA LYS A 2 -14.50 49.31 -74.77
C LYS A 2 -15.24 47.95 -74.73
N ASN A 3 -14.65 46.87 -74.19
CA ASN A 3 -14.46 46.52 -72.76
C ASN A 3 -15.70 45.81 -72.14
N LYS A 4 -15.53 44.56 -71.68
CA LYS A 4 -15.70 44.11 -70.27
C LYS A 4 -16.02 42.61 -70.15
N LEU A 5 -15.06 41.86 -69.64
CA LEU A 5 -15.23 40.56 -69.00
C LEU A 5 -16.23 40.66 -67.84
N LYS A 6 -17.27 39.83 -67.82
CA LYS A 6 -18.11 39.60 -66.65
C LYS A 6 -17.62 38.36 -65.91
N LYS A 7 -16.94 38.60 -64.78
CA LYS A 7 -16.74 37.62 -63.70
C LYS A 7 -18.09 37.41 -63.00
N VAL A 8 -18.57 36.17 -62.92
CA VAL A 8 -19.64 35.79 -62.00
C VAL A 8 -19.04 34.91 -60.92
N TYR A 9 -19.35 35.31 -59.69
CA TYR A 9 -18.68 34.94 -58.46
C TYR A 9 -19.07 33.52 -58.01
N LEU A 10 -18.05 32.76 -57.63
CA LEU A 10 -18.15 31.51 -56.88
C LEU A 10 -18.69 31.86 -55.47
N SER A 11 -19.91 31.44 -55.16
CA SER A 11 -20.51 31.59 -53.84
C SER A 11 -19.74 30.75 -52.83
N ALA A 12 -18.87 31.38 -52.05
CA ALA A 12 -18.29 30.80 -50.85
C ALA A 12 -19.41 30.55 -49.83
N LEU A 13 -19.77 29.29 -49.60
CA LEU A 13 -20.53 28.88 -48.43
C LEU A 13 -19.66 29.17 -47.19
N LEU A 14 -19.92 30.29 -46.50
CA LEU A 14 -19.44 30.50 -45.14
C LEU A 14 -20.15 29.50 -44.22
N THR A 15 -19.46 28.44 -43.82
CA THR A 15 -19.85 27.64 -42.67
C THR A 15 -19.57 28.45 -41.41
N LEU A 16 -20.62 29.05 -40.83
CA LEU A 16 -20.55 29.65 -39.49
C LEU A 16 -20.28 28.53 -38.46
N PRO A 17 -19.40 28.76 -37.47
CA PRO A 17 -19.24 27.83 -36.37
C PRO A 17 -20.51 27.86 -35.52
N ILE A 18 -21.25 26.74 -35.49
CA ILE A 18 -22.34 26.54 -34.53
C ILE A 18 -21.67 26.37 -33.17
N SER A 19 -21.60 27.46 -32.41
CA SER A 19 -21.28 27.40 -30.98
C SER A 19 -22.41 26.66 -30.28
N VAL A 20 -22.17 25.37 -30.00
CA VAL A 20 -23.05 24.56 -29.15
C VAL A 20 -22.89 25.08 -27.73
N PHE A 21 -23.68 26.08 -27.35
CA PHE A 21 -23.84 26.46 -25.96
C PHE A 21 -24.48 25.26 -25.24
N SER A 22 -23.70 24.59 -24.39
CA SER A 22 -24.25 23.66 -23.41
C SER A 22 -25.12 24.47 -22.45
N CYS A 23 -26.42 24.51 -22.72
CA CYS A 23 -27.43 25.00 -21.78
C CYS A 23 -27.59 23.97 -20.65
N ALA A 24 -26.54 23.76 -19.85
CA ALA A 24 -26.69 23.11 -18.56
C ALA A 24 -27.44 24.09 -17.66
N ASN A 25 -28.74 23.83 -17.46
CA ASN A 25 -29.58 24.63 -16.59
C ASN A 25 -29.32 24.22 -15.13
N TYR A 26 -28.38 24.89 -14.48
CA TYR A 26 -28.00 24.67 -13.08
C TYR A 26 -29.01 25.24 -12.07
N SER A 27 -30.14 25.81 -12.51
CA SER A 27 -31.15 26.40 -11.61
C SER A 27 -31.67 25.39 -10.57
N ASN A 28 -31.70 24.11 -10.92
CA ASN A 28 -32.19 23.04 -10.04
C ASN A 28 -31.06 22.31 -9.28
N GLN A 29 -29.80 22.73 -9.40
CA GLN A 29 -28.68 22.08 -8.71
C GLN A 29 -28.84 22.15 -7.19
N ALA A 30 -29.34 23.26 -6.67
CA ALA A 30 -29.62 23.42 -5.24
C ALA A 30 -30.75 22.49 -4.76
N THR A 31 -31.80 22.30 -5.58
CA THR A 31 -32.92 21.39 -5.30
C THR A 31 -32.50 19.93 -5.39
N LEU A 32 -31.66 19.56 -6.36
CA LEU A 32 -31.07 18.22 -6.45
C LEU A 32 -30.15 17.93 -5.26
N ASN A 33 -29.30 18.90 -4.88
CA ASN A 33 -28.44 18.78 -3.71
C ASN A 33 -29.23 18.73 -2.39
N SER A 34 -30.44 19.29 -2.33
CA SER A 34 -31.31 19.19 -1.15
C SER A 34 -32.10 17.87 -1.09
N ILE A 35 -32.31 17.21 -2.23
CA ILE A 35 -32.91 15.86 -2.31
C ILE A 35 -31.87 14.79 -1.98
N ILE A 36 -30.59 15.00 -2.33
CA ILE A 36 -29.45 14.22 -1.83
C ILE A 36 -29.22 14.60 -0.38
N SER A 37 -30.10 14.11 0.49
CA SER A 37 -29.93 14.21 1.94
C SER A 37 -28.56 13.68 2.35
N ASN A 38 -27.95 14.25 3.39
CA ASN A 38 -26.70 13.77 4.00
C ASN A 38 -26.78 12.32 4.53
N VAL A 39 -27.86 11.60 4.25
CA VAL A 39 -28.08 10.19 4.56
C VAL A 39 -27.09 9.30 3.80
N ASP A 40 -26.63 9.74 2.62
CA ASP A 40 -25.55 9.09 1.86
C ASP A 40 -24.15 9.63 2.21
N SER A 41 -24.03 10.54 3.19
CA SER A 41 -22.73 11.00 3.63
C SER A 41 -22.04 9.87 4.41
N VAL A 42 -20.99 9.30 3.83
CA VAL A 42 -20.14 8.33 4.51
C VAL A 42 -19.42 9.07 5.63
N THR A 43 -19.96 8.99 6.85
CA THR A 43 -19.28 9.48 8.05
C THR A 43 -17.96 8.74 8.18
N SER A 44 -16.86 9.46 8.32
CA SER A 44 -15.56 8.89 8.68
C SER A 44 -15.73 7.95 9.87
N PRO A 45 -15.16 6.73 9.85
CA PRO A 45 -15.32 5.78 10.95
C PRO A 45 -14.88 6.46 12.26
N SER A 46 -15.70 6.33 13.31
CA SER A 46 -15.33 6.76 14.66
C SER A 46 -14.01 6.11 15.08
N SER A 47 -13.32 6.71 16.05
CA SER A 47 -12.14 6.11 16.68
C SER A 47 -12.40 4.66 17.12
N ASP A 48 -13.60 4.40 17.61
CA ASP A 48 -14.02 3.08 18.09
C ASP A 48 -14.11 2.06 16.96
N ASN A 49 -14.61 2.46 15.78
CA ASN A 49 -14.65 1.61 14.61
C ASN A 49 -13.24 1.27 14.10
N LYS A 50 -12.31 2.24 14.14
CA LYS A 50 -10.90 2.00 13.76
C LYS A 50 -10.22 1.03 14.74
N LYS A 51 -10.44 1.23 16.04
CA LYS A 51 -9.93 0.34 17.10
C LYS A 51 -10.48 -1.08 16.94
N LYS A 52 -11.79 -1.24 16.72
CA LYS A 52 -12.42 -2.55 16.51
C LYS A 52 -11.88 -3.27 15.27
N SER A 53 -11.69 -2.56 14.16
CA SER A 53 -11.05 -3.11 12.96
C SER A 53 -9.63 -3.57 13.25
N HIS A 54 -8.84 -2.76 13.96
CA HIS A 54 -7.50 -3.12 14.37
C HIS A 54 -7.47 -4.38 15.25
N GLU A 55 -8.30 -4.45 16.29
CA GLU A 55 -8.43 -5.62 17.16
C GLU A 55 -8.82 -6.88 16.38
N THR A 56 -9.74 -6.76 15.42
CA THR A 56 -10.16 -7.87 14.54
C THR A 56 -9.00 -8.37 13.68
N ILE A 57 -8.20 -7.46 13.13
CA ILE A 57 -7.03 -7.78 12.31
C ILE A 57 -5.96 -8.49 13.17
N ILE A 58 -5.62 -7.92 14.33
CA ILE A 58 -4.64 -8.51 15.25
C ILE A 58 -5.09 -9.90 15.72
N ASN A 59 -6.36 -10.04 16.09
CA ASN A 59 -6.91 -11.33 16.51
C ASN A 59 -6.88 -12.37 15.37
N THR A 60 -7.14 -11.99 14.13
CA THR A 60 -6.98 -12.88 12.97
C THR A 60 -5.55 -13.43 12.86
N ILE A 61 -4.54 -12.57 13.06
CA ILE A 61 -3.13 -12.99 13.00
C ILE A 61 -2.81 -13.90 14.19
N LEU A 62 -3.21 -13.54 15.41
CA LEU A 62 -3.00 -14.34 16.62
C LEU A 62 -3.61 -15.74 16.50
N LEU A 63 -4.85 -15.83 16.03
CA LEU A 63 -5.53 -17.12 15.87
C LEU A 63 -4.78 -18.04 14.90
N ASN A 64 -4.27 -17.50 13.80
CA ASN A 64 -3.47 -18.29 12.85
C ASN A 64 -2.08 -18.62 13.41
N ALA A 65 -1.40 -17.66 14.04
CA ALA A 65 -0.07 -17.83 14.61
C ALA A 65 0.01 -18.88 15.73
N PHE A 66 -1.10 -19.09 16.45
CA PHE A 66 -1.16 -20.01 17.59
C PHE A 66 -2.19 -21.12 17.41
N ARG A 67 -2.70 -21.35 16.19
CA ARG A 67 -3.76 -22.35 15.91
C ARG A 67 -4.95 -22.26 16.88
N SER A 68 -5.33 -21.03 17.22
CA SER A 68 -6.38 -20.71 18.19
C SER A 68 -6.12 -21.19 19.63
N ASP A 69 -4.89 -21.57 19.99
CA ASP A 69 -4.48 -21.86 21.37
C ASP A 69 -4.55 -20.58 22.22
N ARG A 70 -5.63 -20.46 22.99
CA ARG A 70 -5.93 -19.27 23.79
C ARG A 70 -4.89 -19.01 24.87
N THR A 71 -4.32 -20.07 25.45
CA THR A 71 -3.31 -19.93 26.51
C THR A 71 -2.04 -19.31 25.94
N LYS A 72 -1.54 -19.85 24.81
CA LYS A 72 -0.36 -19.29 24.12
C LYS A 72 -0.60 -17.86 23.62
N ILE A 73 -1.80 -17.56 23.14
CA ILE A 73 -2.16 -16.19 22.72
C ILE A 73 -2.07 -15.22 23.91
N VAL A 74 -2.67 -15.58 25.05
CA VAL A 74 -2.63 -14.75 26.26
C VAL A 74 -1.20 -14.58 26.78
N GLU A 75 -0.42 -15.66 26.83
CA GLU A 75 0.99 -15.62 27.24
C GLU A 75 1.81 -14.72 26.31
N TYR A 76 1.71 -14.92 25.00
CA TYR A 76 2.44 -14.13 24.02
C TYR A 76 2.06 -12.64 24.09
N THR A 77 0.76 -12.31 24.07
CA THR A 77 0.32 -10.91 24.15
C THR A 77 0.75 -10.24 25.46
N LYS A 78 0.65 -10.95 26.59
CA LYS A 78 1.12 -10.48 27.89
C LYS A 78 2.62 -10.19 27.88
N THR A 79 3.44 -11.12 27.40
CA THR A 79 4.91 -10.91 27.33
C THR A 79 5.30 -9.73 26.44
N GLN A 80 4.56 -9.48 25.36
CA GLN A 80 4.82 -8.33 24.48
C GLN A 80 4.42 -6.99 25.13
N THR A 81 3.38 -6.97 25.97
CA THR A 81 2.95 -5.78 26.71
C THR A 81 3.82 -5.50 27.94
N GLU A 82 4.13 -6.52 28.74
CA GLU A 82 4.95 -6.36 29.96
C GLU A 82 6.41 -6.01 29.65
N ASN A 83 6.96 -6.48 28.52
CA ASN A 83 8.32 -6.17 28.09
C ASN A 83 8.41 -4.93 27.18
N TYR A 84 7.38 -4.08 27.12
CA TYR A 84 7.32 -2.94 26.19
C TYR A 84 8.61 -2.11 26.16
N GLU A 85 9.10 -1.65 27.32
CA GLU A 85 10.30 -0.80 27.40
C GLU A 85 11.55 -1.53 26.90
N LYS A 86 11.67 -2.82 27.20
CA LYS A 86 12.77 -3.65 26.72
C LYS A 86 12.72 -3.78 25.19
N LEU A 87 11.55 -4.11 24.63
CA LEU A 87 11.35 -4.25 23.19
C LEU A 87 11.57 -2.94 22.44
N MET A 88 11.12 -1.81 23.01
CA MET A 88 11.37 -0.49 22.44
C MET A 88 12.86 -0.16 22.42
N ASN A 89 13.58 -0.42 23.50
CA ASN A 89 15.03 -0.20 23.57
C ASN A 89 15.79 -1.11 22.59
N GLU A 90 15.45 -2.40 22.51
CA GLU A 90 16.03 -3.32 21.53
C GLU A 90 15.79 -2.82 20.09
N PHE A 91 14.58 -2.39 19.77
CA PHE A 91 14.27 -1.89 18.43
C PHE A 91 14.91 -0.53 18.14
N LYS A 92 15.12 0.31 19.15
CA LYS A 92 15.88 1.56 19.02
C LYS A 92 17.34 1.28 18.65
N LEU A 93 17.99 0.32 19.30
CA LEU A 93 19.36 -0.08 18.95
C LEU A 93 19.45 -0.61 17.51
N ILE A 94 18.47 -1.41 17.07
CA ILE A 94 18.36 -1.86 15.67
C ILE A 94 18.18 -0.66 14.73
N SER A 95 17.34 0.30 15.11
CA SER A 95 17.04 1.51 14.33
C SER A 95 18.27 2.38 14.10
N GLU A 96 19.20 2.46 15.05
CA GLU A 96 20.46 3.18 14.84
C GLU A 96 21.30 2.60 13.69
N GLY A 97 21.21 1.28 13.48
CA GLY A 97 21.86 0.60 12.36
C GLY A 97 21.35 1.08 11.00
N PHE A 98 20.11 1.56 10.92
CA PHE A 98 19.57 2.17 9.70
C PHE A 98 20.38 3.40 9.28
N PHE A 99 20.70 4.30 10.21
CA PHE A 99 21.40 5.54 9.90
C PHE A 99 22.92 5.37 9.75
N LYS A 100 23.49 4.38 10.45
CA LYS A 100 24.94 4.11 10.46
C LYS A 100 25.40 3.32 9.23
N SER A 101 24.58 2.43 8.68
CA SER A 101 25.01 1.54 7.61
C SER A 101 24.88 2.15 6.21
N GLN A 102 25.93 2.02 5.40
CA GLN A 102 25.89 2.26 3.95
C GLN A 102 25.10 1.17 3.21
N ASN A 103 25.09 -0.07 3.73
CA ASN A 103 24.35 -1.20 3.17
C ASN A 103 23.18 -1.59 4.07
N LYS A 104 21.95 -1.39 3.59
CA LYS A 104 20.74 -1.65 4.38
C LYS A 104 20.43 -3.15 4.56
N LYS A 105 21.19 -4.07 3.97
CA LYS A 105 20.98 -5.52 4.10
C LYS A 105 21.13 -6.02 5.54
N GLU A 106 22.17 -5.61 6.25
CA GLU A 106 22.39 -6.02 7.65
C GLU A 106 21.30 -5.49 8.58
N PHE A 107 20.87 -4.25 8.34
CA PHE A 107 19.72 -3.66 9.01
C PHE A 107 18.44 -4.47 8.73
N ALA A 108 18.17 -4.81 7.47
CA ALA A 108 17.00 -5.58 7.08
C ALA A 108 16.96 -6.95 7.76
N ILE A 109 18.09 -7.65 7.86
CA ILE A 109 18.22 -8.94 8.55
C ILE A 109 17.93 -8.77 10.04
N SER A 110 18.57 -7.80 10.70
CA SER A 110 18.38 -7.55 12.14
C SER A 110 16.94 -7.18 12.47
N GLN A 111 16.32 -6.36 11.62
CA GLN A 111 14.92 -5.99 11.74
C GLN A 111 14.00 -7.20 11.51
N GLN A 112 14.27 -8.05 10.52
CA GLN A 112 13.49 -9.25 10.24
C GLN A 112 13.50 -10.21 11.44
N GLU A 113 14.66 -10.44 12.06
CA GLU A 113 14.78 -11.31 13.23
C GLU A 113 14.01 -10.76 14.44
N PHE A 114 14.04 -9.44 14.64
CA PHE A 114 13.21 -8.78 15.65
C PHE A 114 11.72 -8.93 15.35
N PHE A 115 11.32 -8.69 14.10
CA PHE A 115 9.92 -8.73 13.66
C PHE A 115 9.33 -10.13 13.77
N LYS A 116 10.11 -11.17 13.45
CA LYS A 116 9.69 -12.58 13.58
C LYS A 116 9.22 -12.89 15.01
N LYS A 117 9.90 -12.34 16.03
CA LYS A 117 9.59 -12.57 17.45
C LYS A 117 8.56 -11.59 17.99
N ASN A 118 8.58 -10.36 17.51
CA ASN A 118 7.90 -9.22 18.14
C ASN A 118 6.88 -8.54 17.23
N TRP A 119 6.31 -9.25 16.24
CA TRP A 119 5.35 -8.68 15.29
C TRP A 119 4.13 -8.05 15.98
N TYR A 120 3.67 -8.63 17.11
CA TYR A 120 2.54 -8.07 17.85
C TYR A 120 2.91 -6.71 18.44
N PHE A 121 4.08 -6.58 19.07
CA PHE A 121 4.59 -5.30 19.53
C PHE A 121 4.70 -4.29 18.37
N ILE A 122 5.26 -4.69 17.22
CA ILE A 122 5.42 -3.79 16.06
C ILE A 122 4.07 -3.27 15.56
N LEU A 123 3.10 -4.16 15.33
CA LEU A 123 1.80 -3.77 14.76
C LEU A 123 0.91 -2.99 15.73
N ASN A 124 1.14 -3.08 17.04
CA ASN A 124 0.42 -2.35 18.07
C ASN A 124 1.10 -1.03 18.49
N ASN A 125 2.25 -0.68 17.90
CA ASN A 125 3.01 0.53 18.25
C ASN A 125 3.50 1.29 17.01
N LEU A 126 2.77 1.22 15.90
CA LEU A 126 3.18 1.84 14.64
C LEU A 126 3.28 3.38 14.73
N ASP A 127 2.59 4.00 15.69
CA ASP A 127 2.68 5.43 16.00
C ASP A 127 4.00 5.84 16.69
N LYS A 128 4.81 4.87 17.12
CA LYS A 128 6.13 5.09 17.72
C LYS A 128 7.27 5.09 16.71
N PHE A 129 6.96 4.85 15.44
CA PHE A 129 7.95 4.72 14.38
C PHE A 129 7.82 5.83 13.35
N GLN A 130 8.95 6.15 12.72
CA GLN A 130 9.02 6.85 11.45
C GLN A 130 9.42 5.87 10.36
N PHE A 131 8.91 6.07 9.16
CA PHE A 131 9.10 5.20 8.02
C PHE A 131 9.96 5.88 6.98
N ASN A 132 11.14 5.31 6.74
CA ASN A 132 12.18 5.88 5.91
C ASN A 132 12.11 5.29 4.52
N PHE A 133 12.09 6.16 3.50
CA PHE A 133 12.19 5.76 2.10
C PHE A 133 13.50 5.03 1.81
N ILE A 134 13.42 3.98 0.99
CA ILE A 134 14.58 3.21 0.51
C ILE A 134 14.74 3.40 -1.00
N GLU A 135 13.76 2.91 -1.76
CA GLU A 135 13.73 2.95 -3.21
C GLU A 135 12.30 2.69 -3.70
N PHE A 136 12.00 3.00 -4.95
CA PHE A 136 10.75 2.59 -5.57
C PHE A 136 10.75 1.10 -5.89
N VAL A 137 9.57 0.49 -5.75
CA VAL A 137 9.37 -0.90 -6.12
C VAL A 137 9.49 -1.04 -7.63
N THR A 138 10.55 -1.72 -8.07
CA THR A 138 10.82 -2.00 -9.48
C THR A 138 11.17 -3.46 -9.73
N SER A 139 11.58 -4.19 -8.69
CA SER A 139 11.82 -5.63 -8.73
C SER A 139 11.35 -6.31 -7.45
N ASP A 140 11.18 -7.63 -7.54
CA ASP A 140 11.12 -8.47 -6.36
C ASP A 140 12.53 -8.62 -5.76
N LEU A 141 12.59 -8.73 -4.44
CA LEU A 141 13.85 -8.76 -3.70
C LEU A 141 14.55 -10.14 -3.75
N SER A 142 14.01 -11.13 -4.48
CA SER A 142 14.49 -12.52 -4.43
C SER A 142 14.77 -13.18 -5.79
N LYS A 143 13.85 -13.09 -6.74
CA LYS A 143 13.88 -13.76 -8.05
C LYS A 143 14.30 -12.82 -9.19
N ASN A 144 14.53 -11.54 -8.88
CA ASN A 144 14.86 -10.47 -9.81
C ASN A 144 13.80 -10.24 -10.93
N TYR A 145 12.55 -10.63 -10.66
CA TYR A 145 11.40 -10.30 -11.50
C TYR A 145 11.11 -8.82 -11.38
N SER A 146 10.92 -8.14 -12.51
CA SER A 146 10.97 -6.68 -12.55
C SER A 146 9.92 -6.06 -13.46
N THR A 147 9.65 -4.79 -13.19
CA THR A 147 8.87 -3.90 -14.04
C THR A 147 9.61 -3.65 -15.37
N SER A 148 8.94 -3.02 -16.33
CA SER A 148 9.52 -2.58 -17.60
C SER A 148 10.76 -1.70 -17.40
N GLU A 149 11.69 -1.75 -18.35
CA GLU A 149 12.89 -0.90 -18.34
C GLU A 149 12.54 0.59 -18.32
N GLU A 150 11.48 0.97 -19.04
CA GLU A 150 10.94 2.33 -19.05
C GLU A 150 10.53 2.76 -17.63
N TYR A 151 9.76 1.92 -16.92
CA TYR A 151 9.34 2.19 -15.56
C TYR A 151 10.54 2.29 -14.61
N GLN A 152 11.51 1.37 -14.72
CA GLN A 152 12.73 1.39 -13.92
C GLN A 152 13.54 2.68 -14.14
N GLN A 153 13.72 3.11 -15.40
CA GLN A 153 14.43 4.34 -15.71
C GLN A 153 13.71 5.55 -15.13
N LYS A 154 12.39 5.60 -15.24
CA LYS A 154 11.57 6.66 -14.64
C LYS A 154 11.78 6.75 -13.13
N MET A 155 11.82 5.61 -12.43
CA MET A 155 12.05 5.58 -10.97
C MET A 155 13.46 6.02 -10.60
N ARG A 156 14.50 5.56 -11.33
CA ARG A 156 15.89 5.98 -11.10
C ARG A 156 16.07 7.50 -11.22
N ILE A 157 15.49 8.11 -12.26
CA ILE A 157 15.52 9.57 -12.45
C ILE A 157 14.85 10.27 -11.27
N LYS A 158 13.72 9.72 -10.82
CA LYS A 158 12.94 10.31 -9.75
C LYS A 158 13.62 10.19 -8.38
N GLU A 159 14.30 9.10 -8.10
CA GLU A 159 15.13 8.93 -6.90
C GLU A 159 16.29 9.92 -6.89
N SER A 160 16.94 10.11 -8.03
CA SER A 160 18.08 11.02 -8.17
C SER A 160 17.69 12.49 -7.96
N ASN A 161 16.46 12.87 -8.33
CA ASN A 161 16.01 14.25 -8.35
C ASN A 161 15.26 14.69 -7.09
N ASN A 162 14.94 13.77 -6.17
CA ASN A 162 14.07 14.07 -5.03
C ASN A 162 14.67 13.59 -3.72
N LYS A 163 14.43 14.35 -2.65
CA LYS A 163 14.67 13.91 -1.28
C LYS A 163 13.35 13.47 -0.65
N TYR A 164 13.33 12.27 -0.09
CA TYR A 164 12.16 11.71 0.57
C TYR A 164 12.32 11.83 2.08
N ASN A 165 11.41 12.58 2.71
CA ASN A 165 11.39 12.70 4.16
C ASN A 165 10.71 11.47 4.77
N PRO A 166 11.13 11.04 5.98
CA PRO A 166 10.39 10.04 6.73
C PRO A 166 8.96 10.50 6.99
N PHE A 167 8.03 9.54 7.09
CA PHE A 167 6.66 9.81 7.51
C PHE A 167 6.31 9.03 8.78
N GLU A 168 5.28 9.48 9.47
CA GLU A 168 4.81 8.87 10.71
C GLU A 168 3.32 8.56 10.62
N PHE A 169 2.86 7.66 11.49
CA PHE A 169 1.44 7.48 11.72
C PHE A 169 0.97 8.24 12.95
N GLU A 170 -0.20 8.83 12.85
CA GLU A 170 -0.89 9.47 13.99
C GLU A 170 -1.35 8.46 15.06
N ASN A 171 -1.55 7.19 14.66
CA ASN A 171 -2.01 6.11 15.53
C ASN A 171 -1.62 4.74 14.95
N THR A 172 -1.75 3.69 15.75
CA THR A 172 -1.39 2.32 15.37
C THR A 172 -2.50 1.52 14.65
N TYR A 173 -3.71 2.06 14.50
CA TYR A 173 -4.86 1.26 14.11
C TYR A 173 -4.82 0.82 12.65
N LEU A 174 -4.76 -0.49 12.44
CA LEU A 174 -4.83 -1.15 11.14
C LEU A 174 -6.26 -1.07 10.60
N GLU A 175 -6.41 -0.94 9.28
CA GLU A 175 -7.69 -0.58 8.67
C GLU A 175 -8.31 -1.70 7.83
N ASN A 176 -7.48 -2.57 7.24
CA ASN A 176 -7.95 -3.67 6.42
C ASN A 176 -6.95 -4.83 6.41
N ILE A 177 -7.45 -6.05 6.29
CA ILE A 177 -6.66 -7.26 6.06
C ILE A 177 -7.28 -8.03 4.89
N ARG A 178 -6.44 -8.58 4.03
CA ARG A 178 -6.86 -9.45 2.94
C ARG A 178 -5.90 -10.61 2.82
N GLU A 179 -6.44 -11.82 2.68
CA GLU A 179 -5.64 -12.98 2.29
C GLU A 179 -5.09 -12.78 0.88
N GLY A 180 -3.80 -13.05 0.71
CA GLY A 180 -3.12 -12.90 -0.55
C GLY A 180 -3.53 -13.96 -1.56
N ALA A 181 -3.64 -13.59 -2.83
CA ALA A 181 -3.94 -14.49 -3.94
C ALA A 181 -2.96 -15.68 -4.01
N GLU A 182 -1.70 -15.47 -3.61
CA GLU A 182 -0.69 -16.52 -3.57
C GLU A 182 -0.94 -17.58 -2.47
N SER A 183 -1.77 -17.30 -1.47
CA SER A 183 -2.02 -18.24 -0.35
C SER A 183 -2.58 -19.57 -0.83
N ALA A 184 -3.37 -19.56 -1.91
CA ALA A 184 -3.91 -20.75 -2.54
C ALA A 184 -2.81 -21.70 -3.08
N GLU A 185 -1.60 -21.19 -3.34
CA GLU A 185 -0.48 -21.93 -3.92
C GLU A 185 0.56 -22.35 -2.86
N LEU A 186 0.45 -21.87 -1.62
CA LEU A 186 1.50 -22.04 -0.60
C LEU A 186 1.35 -23.29 0.26
N GLY A 187 0.25 -24.02 0.14
CA GLY A 187 0.00 -25.30 0.81
C GLY A 187 -0.11 -25.17 2.34
N ASP A 188 1.04 -25.02 3.01
CA ASP A 188 1.19 -24.93 4.46
C ASP A 188 1.46 -23.52 5.00
N ALA A 189 1.16 -22.51 4.19
CA ALA A 189 1.31 -21.12 4.60
C ALA A 189 0.16 -20.25 4.11
N LEU A 190 -0.05 -19.15 4.81
CA LEU A 190 -0.99 -18.09 4.44
C LEU A 190 -0.25 -16.77 4.34
N VAL A 191 -0.64 -15.93 3.39
CA VAL A 191 -0.16 -14.56 3.28
C VAL A 191 -1.29 -13.60 3.55
N TYR A 192 -1.05 -12.59 4.38
CA TYR A 192 -1.94 -11.48 4.59
C TYR A 192 -1.32 -10.16 4.12
N TYR A 193 -2.14 -9.37 3.45
CA TYR A 193 -1.86 -7.99 3.09
C TYR A 193 -2.69 -7.09 4.01
N ILE A 194 -2.01 -6.29 4.83
CA ILE A 194 -2.62 -5.46 5.87
C ILE A 194 -2.40 -4.00 5.54
N ARG A 195 -3.48 -3.21 5.55
CA ARG A 195 -3.45 -1.80 5.25
C ARG A 195 -3.43 -0.92 6.48
N LYS A 196 -2.57 0.11 6.44
CA LYS A 196 -2.58 1.28 7.32
C LYS A 196 -2.40 2.52 6.46
N ASN A 197 -3.37 3.44 6.44
CA ASN A 197 -3.37 4.58 5.53
C ASN A 197 -3.03 4.15 4.08
N LYS A 198 -1.90 4.65 3.54
CA LYS A 198 -1.35 4.36 2.21
C LYS A 198 -0.22 3.30 2.23
N MET A 199 -0.07 2.58 3.33
CA MET A 199 0.96 1.56 3.50
C MET A 199 0.34 0.16 3.56
N ILE A 200 1.04 -0.80 2.96
CA ILE A 200 0.68 -2.22 2.95
C ILE A 200 1.81 -3.03 3.61
N PHE A 201 1.46 -3.71 4.69
CA PHE A 201 2.29 -4.74 5.32
C PHE A 201 1.97 -6.09 4.72
N ARG A 202 2.99 -6.88 4.42
CA ARG A 202 2.84 -8.27 3.97
C ARG A 202 3.33 -9.21 5.07
N ILE A 203 2.43 -10.04 5.58
CA ILE A 203 2.70 -11.03 6.63
C ILE A 203 2.54 -12.42 6.04
N LEU A 204 3.53 -13.28 6.22
CA LEU A 204 3.46 -14.71 5.91
C LEU A 204 3.34 -15.49 7.23
N ILE A 205 2.45 -16.47 7.30
CA ILE A 205 2.32 -17.39 8.42
C ILE A 205 2.57 -18.79 7.89
N ASN A 206 3.70 -19.41 8.25
CA ASN A 206 4.10 -20.74 7.82
C ASN A 206 3.72 -21.80 8.87
N ASN A 207 3.92 -23.07 8.52
CA ASN A 207 3.77 -24.23 9.41
C ASN A 207 2.35 -24.33 10.00
N LEU A 208 1.32 -24.02 9.20
CA LEU A 208 -0.07 -24.01 9.68
C LEU A 208 -0.63 -25.42 9.94
N ARG A 209 -0.11 -26.41 9.21
CA ARG A 209 -0.52 -27.81 9.09
C ARG A 209 0.62 -28.78 9.41
N ALA A 210 1.87 -28.31 9.47
CA ALA A 210 3.01 -29.13 9.89
C ALA A 210 2.81 -29.70 11.31
N GLU A 211 2.77 -31.03 11.41
CA GLU A 211 2.72 -31.75 12.68
C GLU A 211 4.02 -31.53 13.48
N GLY A 212 3.91 -31.27 14.78
CA GLY A 212 5.06 -31.06 15.67
C GLY A 212 5.76 -29.69 15.55
N ALA A 213 5.39 -28.85 14.56
CA ALA A 213 5.89 -27.48 14.44
C ALA A 213 4.84 -26.46 14.90
N ASN A 214 5.28 -25.37 15.53
CA ASN A 214 4.43 -24.21 15.79
C ASN A 214 4.39 -23.31 14.53
N PRO A 215 3.24 -22.67 14.22
CA PRO A 215 3.21 -21.67 13.16
C PRO A 215 4.22 -20.55 13.41
N GLU A 216 4.82 -20.05 12.33
CA GLU A 216 5.80 -18.96 12.40
C GLU A 216 5.30 -17.76 11.61
N VAL A 217 5.29 -16.59 12.25
CA VAL A 217 4.87 -15.33 11.63
C VAL A 217 6.09 -14.59 11.09
N PHE A 218 6.05 -14.25 9.81
CA PHE A 218 7.05 -13.47 9.11
C PHE A 218 6.42 -12.16 8.63
N LEU A 219 6.52 -11.13 9.47
CA LEU A 219 6.27 -9.75 9.06
C LEU A 219 7.50 -9.27 8.27
N ARG A 220 7.33 -8.99 6.97
CA ARG A 220 8.47 -8.52 6.17
C ARG A 220 8.93 -7.14 6.67
N PRO A 221 10.26 -6.92 6.78
CA PRO A 221 10.80 -5.64 7.24
C PRO A 221 10.55 -4.54 6.19
N ILE A 222 10.59 -4.93 4.91
CA ILE A 222 10.33 -4.05 3.78
C ILE A 222 8.84 -4.08 3.44
N ASN A 223 8.21 -2.91 3.48
CA ASN A 223 6.79 -2.72 3.25
C ASN A 223 6.54 -1.75 2.10
N TRP A 224 5.38 -1.87 1.45
CA TRP A 224 5.03 -1.00 0.32
C TRP A 224 4.29 0.24 0.83
N ASN A 225 4.85 1.41 0.56
CA ASN A 225 4.22 2.69 0.86
C ASN A 225 3.84 3.41 -0.44
N PHE A 226 2.58 3.83 -0.53
CA PHE A 226 2.04 4.58 -1.66
C PHE A 226 1.94 6.07 -1.31
N GLY A 227 3.06 6.68 -0.88
CA GLY A 227 3.08 8.05 -0.35
C GLY A 227 2.52 9.11 -1.30
N GLU A 228 2.65 8.87 -2.60
CA GLU A 228 2.21 9.78 -3.67
C GLU A 228 0.80 9.50 -4.18
N SER A 229 0.13 8.50 -3.62
CA SER A 229 -1.22 8.15 -4.05
C SER A 229 -2.14 9.35 -3.90
N THR A 230 -2.94 9.63 -4.94
CA THR A 230 -4.06 10.57 -4.85
C THR A 230 -5.38 9.84 -4.66
N ALA A 231 -5.35 8.51 -4.63
CA ALA A 231 -6.52 7.70 -4.30
C ALA A 231 -6.84 7.77 -2.81
N ASN A 232 -8.13 7.70 -2.48
CA ASN A 232 -8.61 7.71 -1.11
C ASN A 232 -8.16 6.46 -0.33
N THR A 233 -8.00 5.33 -1.00
CA THR A 233 -7.62 4.07 -0.37
C THR A 233 -6.73 3.24 -1.29
N ILE A 234 -5.88 2.42 -0.70
CA ILE A 234 -5.07 1.41 -1.39
C ILE A 234 -5.78 0.07 -1.23
N SER A 235 -6.05 -0.64 -2.32
CA SER A 235 -6.69 -1.96 -2.25
C SER A 235 -5.67 -3.05 -1.96
N PRO A 236 -5.74 -3.77 -0.82
CA PRO A 236 -4.82 -4.88 -0.54
C PRO A 236 -5.00 -6.03 -1.54
N LEU A 237 -6.19 -6.21 -2.10
CA LEU A 237 -6.46 -7.20 -3.15
C LEU A 237 -5.67 -6.89 -4.43
N LEU A 238 -5.70 -5.64 -4.90
CA LEU A 238 -4.96 -5.25 -6.09
C LEU A 238 -3.46 -5.43 -5.87
N VAL A 239 -2.95 -5.00 -4.72
CA VAL A 239 -1.53 -5.15 -4.36
C VAL A 239 -1.14 -6.62 -4.30
N SER A 240 -1.97 -7.48 -3.72
CA SER A 240 -1.72 -8.92 -3.69
C SER A 240 -1.71 -9.54 -5.08
N ASN A 241 -2.70 -9.25 -5.93
CA ASN A 241 -2.73 -9.75 -7.30
C ASN A 241 -1.47 -9.35 -8.07
N VAL A 242 -1.06 -8.09 -7.95
CA VAL A 242 0.13 -7.59 -8.60
C VAL A 242 1.39 -8.31 -8.09
N VAL A 243 1.54 -8.49 -6.77
CA VAL A 243 2.68 -9.24 -6.22
C VAL A 243 2.69 -10.69 -6.72
N HIS A 244 1.54 -11.34 -6.73
CA HIS A 244 1.40 -12.72 -7.20
C HIS A 244 1.73 -12.87 -8.69
N GLN A 245 1.13 -12.03 -9.54
CA GLN A 245 1.29 -12.12 -10.99
C GLN A 245 2.69 -11.66 -11.44
N LEU A 246 3.17 -10.52 -10.92
CA LEU A 246 4.44 -9.93 -11.34
C LEU A 246 5.62 -10.49 -10.54
N PHE A 247 5.61 -10.31 -9.23
CA PHE A 247 6.78 -10.53 -8.39
C PHE A 247 6.94 -11.99 -7.91
N ILE A 248 5.95 -12.85 -8.11
CA ILE A 248 6.05 -14.30 -7.84
C ILE A 248 6.13 -15.13 -9.12
N HIS A 249 5.42 -14.75 -10.19
CA HIS A 249 5.29 -15.51 -11.44
C HIS A 249 5.87 -14.83 -12.69
N ASN A 250 6.24 -13.55 -12.64
CA ASN A 250 6.75 -12.75 -13.76
C ASN A 250 5.84 -12.74 -15.01
N TYR A 251 4.52 -12.82 -14.81
CA TYR A 251 3.59 -12.81 -15.91
C TYR A 251 3.48 -11.41 -16.54
N PRO A 252 3.42 -11.28 -17.88
CA PRO A 252 3.28 -9.99 -18.55
C PRO A 252 2.08 -9.18 -18.05
N LYS A 253 0.96 -9.85 -17.77
CA LYS A 253 -0.23 -9.23 -17.19
C LYS A 253 0.05 -8.56 -15.83
N GLY A 254 0.92 -9.15 -15.02
CA GLY A 254 1.33 -8.54 -13.74
C GLY A 254 2.03 -7.19 -13.92
N ARG A 255 2.83 -7.01 -14.98
CA ARG A 255 3.44 -5.71 -15.31
C ARG A 255 2.39 -4.68 -15.71
N GLU A 256 1.42 -5.08 -16.53
CA GLU A 256 0.30 -4.21 -16.91
C GLU A 256 -0.53 -3.80 -15.69
N GLU A 257 -0.89 -4.77 -14.83
CA GLU A 257 -1.63 -4.51 -13.59
C GLU A 257 -0.85 -3.59 -12.63
N PHE A 258 0.47 -3.74 -12.53
CA PHE A 258 1.31 -2.86 -11.73
C PHE A 258 1.40 -1.45 -12.33
N GLU A 259 1.93 -1.33 -13.55
CA GLU A 259 2.35 -0.05 -14.13
C GLU A 259 1.18 0.79 -14.66
N ASN A 260 0.14 0.14 -15.19
CA ASN A 260 -0.98 0.83 -15.82
C ASN A 260 -2.20 0.85 -14.91
N GLU A 261 -2.65 -0.29 -14.39
CA GLU A 261 -3.85 -0.32 -13.55
C GLU A 261 -3.58 0.34 -12.19
N MET A 262 -2.60 -0.17 -11.43
CA MET A 262 -2.33 0.29 -10.07
C MET A 262 -1.71 1.68 -10.04
N VAL A 263 -0.57 1.89 -10.72
CA VAL A 263 0.15 3.17 -10.65
C VAL A 263 -0.62 4.31 -11.31
N LYS A 264 -1.12 4.12 -12.54
CA LYS A 264 -1.72 5.19 -13.36
C LYS A 264 -3.23 5.31 -13.18
N LYS A 265 -4.00 4.27 -13.51
CA LYS A 265 -5.48 4.35 -13.57
C LYS A 265 -6.12 4.48 -12.18
N GLN A 266 -5.65 3.69 -11.22
CA GLN A 266 -6.06 3.78 -9.82
C GLN A 266 -5.42 4.97 -9.10
N LYS A 267 -4.47 5.67 -9.74
CA LYS A 267 -3.77 6.84 -9.21
C LYS A 267 -3.05 6.58 -7.87
N TYR A 268 -2.56 5.36 -7.67
CA TYR A 268 -1.82 5.02 -6.45
C TYR A 268 -0.42 5.63 -6.45
N GLY A 269 0.06 6.07 -7.62
CA GLY A 269 1.46 6.46 -7.76
C GLY A 269 2.39 5.25 -7.63
N SER A 270 3.68 5.51 -7.74
CA SER A 270 4.69 4.47 -7.65
C SER A 270 4.91 4.09 -6.18
N PRO A 271 4.72 2.81 -5.78
CA PRO A 271 5.00 2.41 -4.41
C PRO A 271 6.51 2.44 -4.13
N SER A 272 6.86 2.76 -2.89
CA SER A 272 8.23 2.71 -2.39
C SER A 272 8.38 1.65 -1.32
N PHE A 273 9.55 1.02 -1.28
CA PHE A 273 10.01 0.29 -0.12
C PHE A 273 10.37 1.26 1.01
N VAL A 274 9.91 0.94 2.21
CA VAL A 274 10.20 1.74 3.41
C VAL A 274 10.59 0.85 4.58
N PHE A 275 11.44 1.39 5.45
CA PHE A 275 11.80 0.76 6.72
C PHE A 275 11.33 1.58 7.92
N PRO A 276 10.68 0.95 8.91
CA PRO A 276 10.41 1.61 10.18
C PRO A 276 11.71 1.76 11.00
N THR A 277 11.86 2.90 11.65
CA THR A 277 12.82 3.14 12.73
C THR A 277 12.09 3.80 13.90
N VAL A 278 12.61 3.65 15.11
CA VAL A 278 12.16 4.45 16.25
C VAL A 278 12.37 5.94 15.96
N LYS A 279 11.44 6.78 16.44
CA LYS A 279 11.51 8.24 16.35
C LYS A 279 12.67 8.81 17.16
#